data_AF-A0A3A0AM03-F1
#
_entry.id   AF-A0A3A0AM03-F1
#
_cell.length_a   1.000
_cell.length_b   1.000
_cell.length_c   1.000
_cell.angle_alpha   90.00
_cell.angle_beta   90.00
_cell.angle_gamma   90.00
#
_symmetry.space_group_name_H-M   'P 1'
#
loop_
_entity.id
_entity.type
_entity.pdbx_description
1 polymer ?
#
loop_
_entity_poly.entity_id
_entity_poly.type
_entity_poly.pdbx_seq_one_letter_code
_entity_poly.pdbx_strand_id
1 'polypeptide(L)'
;MRERRGTRQAKALVGCALLLALCALLTPSPAPVRAAGVVGGGFPESCTTSALLAALNGGGLVTFNCGPAPVSISLTSRIHISGTVTLDGAGLVTLNGGGATGLFLVTTGATLELRNLTLSQGSDPGGHGGAIYNAGSLRLRGVTVRDNQADAGGGIYNAGGNVEVSESTLHGNGAGLSGGGGIYNAGGTLTIERSTLSGNTSRMHGGGVFSQAGHLRISNSTLSGNSAAQRGGGIYHVGPAELLWSTLSGNRARFGDGGNVYSIGSLTWGAVIFAAGTPRNCSGIGTFVSRGGTISSDSSCSAGGPGDRNNLDPRLGPLRDNGGPSQTHALLGGSPARDAATQGGCPTTDQRGVPRPIDGNGDGTAQCDAGAVEAAPNAGPSMSGAPYLDESSSAINRGTFGLRWPVASDPEGDPVTYTLLHKEARDASYSIVAEGLTSTSYVFGADNPEAVGVWTYIVRASDGAASGAPSPASLPVTVTDEARGI
;
A
#
# COMPACT_ATOMS: atom_id res chain seq x y z
N MET A 1 82.80 42.88 13.08
CA MET A 1 82.96 42.31 14.44
C MET A 1 81.59 41.91 14.98
N ARG A 2 81.55 41.03 15.99
CA ARG A 2 80.37 40.37 16.60
C ARG A 2 79.10 41.23 16.74
N GLU A 3 77.97 40.63 16.37
CA GLU A 3 76.61 40.61 16.99
C GLU A 3 75.77 39.58 16.20
N ARG A 4 74.72 38.89 16.67
CA ARG A 4 74.18 38.56 18.01
C ARG A 4 73.49 37.18 17.88
N ARG A 5 73.78 36.17 18.73
CA ARG A 5 72.88 35.00 18.92
C ARG A 5 72.93 34.44 20.35
N GLY A 6 71.75 34.43 20.96
CA GLY A 6 71.41 33.83 22.25
C GLY A 6 70.12 34.49 22.74
N THR A 7 69.13 33.84 23.32
CA THR A 7 68.84 32.44 23.67
C THR A 7 67.48 32.53 24.36
N ARG A 8 66.56 31.58 24.13
CA ARG A 8 65.54 31.16 25.12
C ARG A 8 64.76 29.96 24.56
N GLN A 9 64.95 28.80 25.17
CA GLN A 9 64.12 27.61 24.99
C GLN A 9 63.13 27.48 26.14
N ALA A 10 61.98 26.86 25.87
CA ALA A 10 61.09 26.16 26.81
C ALA A 10 60.44 26.99 27.95
N LYS A 11 59.22 26.70 28.43
CA LYS A 11 58.12 25.79 28.02
C LYS A 11 56.90 26.20 28.86
N ALA A 12 55.70 26.31 28.29
CA ALA A 12 54.43 26.13 29.04
C ALA A 12 53.25 25.99 28.07
N LEU A 13 52.28 25.17 28.45
CA LEU A 13 51.00 24.97 27.75
C LEU A 13 50.10 26.20 27.94
N VAL A 14 49.25 26.49 26.94
CA VAL A 14 47.79 26.78 27.02
C VAL A 14 47.34 27.29 25.64
N GLY A 15 46.15 26.88 25.17
CA GLY A 15 45.50 27.48 23.99
C GLY A 15 45.50 26.62 22.72
N CYS A 16 44.84 25.46 22.75
CA CYS A 16 44.43 24.75 21.53
C CYS A 16 42.94 24.38 21.62
N ALA A 17 42.08 25.39 21.46
CA ALA A 17 40.63 25.26 21.35
C ALA A 17 40.09 26.46 20.53
N LEU A 18 38.99 26.25 19.81
CA LEU A 18 38.34 27.20 18.88
C LEU A 18 39.16 27.59 17.64
N LEU A 19 39.21 26.68 16.66
CA LEU A 19 39.29 27.04 15.23
C LEU A 19 38.67 25.93 14.35
N LEU A 20 37.45 25.54 14.71
CA LEU A 20 36.57 24.65 13.94
C LEU A 20 35.15 25.24 13.95
N ALA A 21 34.39 24.97 12.88
CA ALA A 21 33.03 25.45 12.62
C ALA A 21 32.86 26.93 12.19
N LEU A 22 33.29 27.25 10.96
CA LEU A 22 32.45 28.05 10.06
C LEU A 22 32.62 27.67 8.57
N CYS A 23 32.67 26.36 8.28
CA CYS A 23 32.36 25.89 6.94
C CYS A 23 30.84 25.82 6.83
N ALA A 24 30.22 26.92 6.41
CA ALA A 24 28.79 26.94 6.15
C ALA A 24 28.49 25.93 5.04
N LEU A 25 27.73 24.88 5.38
CA LEU A 25 27.11 24.00 4.42
C LEU A 25 26.09 24.83 3.62
N LEU A 26 26.59 25.46 2.55
CA LEU A 26 25.79 25.88 1.41
C LEU A 26 25.29 24.60 0.72
N THR A 27 24.32 23.93 1.35
CA THR A 27 23.35 23.18 0.59
C THR A 27 22.80 24.17 -0.43
N PRO A 28 22.86 23.88 -1.74
CA PRO A 28 22.22 24.75 -2.70
C PRO A 28 20.74 24.77 -2.34
N SER A 29 20.25 25.92 -1.85
CA SER A 29 18.82 26.16 -1.72
C SER A 29 18.20 25.77 -3.06
N PRO A 30 17.16 24.92 -3.10
CA PRO A 30 16.55 24.56 -4.38
C PRO A 30 16.17 25.86 -5.06
N ALA A 31 16.80 26.14 -6.21
CA ALA A 31 16.53 27.34 -6.97
C ALA A 31 15.01 27.41 -7.18
N PRO A 32 14.35 28.54 -6.90
CA PRO A 32 12.90 28.62 -7.00
C PRO A 32 12.51 28.20 -8.41
N VAL A 33 11.87 27.03 -8.52
CA VAL A 33 11.52 26.44 -9.81
C VAL A 33 10.44 27.32 -10.39
N ARG A 34 10.86 28.26 -11.24
CA ARG A 34 9.97 29.13 -11.98
C ARG A 34 8.98 28.22 -12.71
N ALA A 35 7.67 28.44 -12.52
CA ALA A 35 6.67 27.77 -13.34
C ALA A 35 7.03 28.04 -14.81
N ALA A 36 7.35 26.96 -15.52
CA ALA A 36 8.00 27.03 -16.82
C ALA A 36 7.02 26.75 -17.96
N GLY A 37 5.92 26.06 -17.66
CA GLY A 37 4.75 25.98 -18.52
C GLY A 37 3.45 25.78 -17.71
N VAL A 38 2.33 26.24 -18.27
CA VAL A 38 0.98 25.95 -17.80
C VAL A 38 0.19 25.37 -18.97
N VAL A 39 -0.45 24.22 -18.76
CA VAL A 39 -1.31 23.58 -19.74
C VAL A 39 -2.75 24.06 -19.53
N GLY A 40 -3.37 24.62 -20.57
CA GLY A 40 -4.75 25.09 -20.52
C GLY A 40 -4.93 26.51 -19.97
N GLY A 41 -6.18 26.98 -20.01
CA GLY A 41 -6.61 28.36 -19.75
C GLY A 41 -7.81 28.48 -18.81
N GLY A 42 -8.10 27.44 -18.00
CA GLY A 42 -9.13 27.47 -16.95
C GLY A 42 -10.36 26.59 -17.21
N PHE A 43 -10.41 25.86 -18.33
CA PHE A 43 -11.54 25.01 -18.72
C PHE A 43 -11.05 23.73 -19.44
N PRO A 44 -11.79 22.60 -19.38
CA PRO A 44 -11.26 21.30 -19.78
C PRO A 44 -10.78 21.22 -21.23
N GLU A 45 -11.51 21.82 -22.16
CA GLU A 45 -11.24 21.81 -23.60
C GLU A 45 -9.94 22.52 -23.98
N SER A 46 -9.43 23.41 -23.11
CA SER A 46 -8.14 24.08 -23.31
C SER A 46 -6.93 23.17 -23.05
N CYS A 47 -7.11 22.08 -22.30
CA CYS A 47 -6.05 21.14 -21.95
C CYS A 47 -5.85 20.09 -23.05
N THR A 48 -5.25 20.55 -24.14
CA THR A 48 -4.93 19.74 -25.32
C THR A 48 -3.51 19.19 -25.29
N THR A 49 -3.25 18.15 -26.08
CA THR A 49 -1.89 17.63 -26.32
C THR A 49 -0.95 18.70 -26.89
N SER A 50 -1.46 19.62 -27.72
CA SER A 50 -0.69 20.77 -28.21
C SER A 50 -0.30 21.74 -27.10
N ALA A 51 -1.21 22.03 -26.16
CA ALA A 51 -0.92 22.86 -24.98
C ALA A 51 0.10 22.19 -24.04
N LEU A 52 0.01 20.87 -23.86
CA LEU A 52 1.01 20.10 -23.11
C LEU A 52 2.40 20.18 -23.76
N LEU A 53 2.51 19.90 -25.06
CA LEU A 53 3.78 19.99 -25.79
C LEU A 53 4.38 21.42 -25.74
N ALA A 54 3.54 22.45 -25.86
CA ALA A 54 3.98 23.85 -25.74
C ALA A 54 4.54 24.17 -24.34
N ALA A 55 3.88 23.69 -23.28
CA ALA A 55 4.34 23.86 -21.90
C ALA A 55 5.67 23.12 -21.62
N LEU A 56 5.82 21.89 -22.15
CA LEU A 56 7.03 21.08 -21.99
C LEU A 56 8.28 21.72 -22.62
N ASN A 57 8.13 22.48 -23.71
CA ASN A 57 9.23 23.20 -24.35
C ASN A 57 9.87 24.27 -23.44
N GLY A 58 9.19 24.70 -22.37
CA GLY A 58 9.77 25.58 -21.34
C GLY A 58 10.73 24.87 -20.37
N GLY A 59 10.74 23.53 -20.34
CA GLY A 59 11.40 22.73 -19.32
C GLY A 59 10.76 22.87 -17.94
N GLY A 60 11.50 22.57 -16.86
CA GLY A 60 11.14 22.98 -15.49
C GLY A 60 9.81 22.39 -14.97
N LEU A 61 9.10 23.15 -14.13
CA LEU A 61 7.79 22.73 -13.61
C LEU A 61 6.67 23.10 -14.59
N VAL A 62 5.90 22.09 -14.97
CA VAL A 62 4.68 22.17 -15.76
C VAL A 62 3.47 21.82 -14.88
N THR A 63 2.48 22.71 -14.85
CA THR A 63 1.22 22.53 -14.14
C THR A 63 0.02 22.62 -15.09
N PHE A 64 -1.17 22.24 -14.61
CA PHE A 64 -2.38 22.17 -15.43
C PHE A 64 -3.46 23.11 -14.88
N ASN A 65 -4.04 23.92 -15.78
CA ASN A 65 -5.14 24.83 -15.53
C ASN A 65 -6.34 24.42 -16.40
N CYS A 66 -6.94 23.28 -16.07
CA CYS A 66 -8.01 22.64 -16.86
C CYS A 66 -9.41 22.88 -16.26
N GLY A 67 -9.53 23.76 -15.27
CA GLY A 67 -10.72 23.86 -14.42
C GLY A 67 -10.68 22.88 -13.23
N PRO A 68 -11.75 22.83 -12.41
CA PRO A 68 -11.76 22.10 -11.14
C PRO A 68 -12.12 20.61 -11.26
N ALA A 69 -12.55 20.15 -12.43
CA ALA A 69 -12.97 18.77 -12.66
C ALA A 69 -11.83 17.92 -13.23
N PRO A 70 -11.81 16.59 -13.00
CA PRO A 70 -10.84 15.70 -13.65
C PRO A 70 -10.92 15.76 -15.17
N VAL A 71 -9.76 15.71 -15.83
CA VAL A 71 -9.62 15.83 -17.29
C VAL A 71 -8.76 14.69 -17.85
N SER A 72 -9.06 14.24 -19.07
CA SER A 72 -8.26 13.25 -19.79
C SER A 72 -7.72 13.83 -21.10
N ILE A 73 -6.39 13.94 -21.20
CA ILE A 73 -5.68 14.45 -22.38
C ILE A 73 -5.22 13.25 -23.21
N SER A 74 -5.79 13.10 -24.41
CA SER A 74 -5.47 11.99 -25.31
C SER A 74 -4.23 12.29 -26.16
N LEU A 75 -3.15 11.56 -25.92
CA LEU A 75 -1.89 11.69 -26.64
C LEU A 75 -1.96 10.91 -27.97
N THR A 76 -1.58 11.56 -29.06
CA THR A 76 -1.53 10.97 -30.40
C THR A 76 -0.14 10.43 -30.77
N SER A 77 0.87 10.73 -29.96
CA SER A 77 2.27 10.34 -30.16
C SER A 77 3.03 10.38 -28.84
N ARG A 78 4.00 9.48 -28.67
CA ARG A 78 4.94 9.45 -27.54
C ARG A 78 5.70 10.77 -27.39
N ILE A 79 5.72 11.31 -26.17
CA ILE A 79 6.40 12.55 -25.81
C ILE A 79 7.86 12.26 -25.48
N HIS A 80 8.78 12.96 -26.15
CA HIS A 80 10.23 12.81 -25.91
C HIS A 80 10.70 13.86 -24.89
N ILE A 81 11.26 13.40 -23.78
CA ILE A 81 11.84 14.22 -22.71
C ILE A 81 13.36 14.15 -22.82
N SER A 82 13.98 15.28 -23.22
CA SER A 82 15.43 15.42 -23.46
C SER A 82 16.14 16.36 -22.47
N GLY A 83 15.43 16.86 -21.45
CA GLY A 83 15.95 17.75 -20.41
C GLY A 83 15.37 17.42 -19.04
N THR A 84 15.40 18.37 -18.11
CA THR A 84 14.80 18.23 -16.77
C THR A 84 13.41 18.85 -16.73
N VAL A 85 12.40 18.04 -16.42
CA VAL A 85 10.99 18.45 -16.37
C VAL A 85 10.27 17.78 -15.19
N THR A 86 9.43 18.54 -14.49
CA THR A 86 8.46 18.05 -13.50
C THR A 86 7.05 18.34 -14.02
N LEU A 87 6.16 17.34 -14.12
CA LEU A 87 4.73 17.53 -14.41
C LEU A 87 3.95 17.30 -13.11
N ASP A 88 3.10 18.23 -12.71
CA ASP A 88 2.19 18.07 -11.57
C ASP A 88 0.73 18.22 -12.01
N GLY A 89 0.00 17.11 -12.01
CA GLY A 89 -1.41 17.05 -12.42
C GLY A 89 -2.41 17.37 -11.31
N ALA A 90 -1.94 17.71 -10.10
CA ALA A 90 -2.76 18.10 -8.95
C ALA A 90 -3.90 17.12 -8.58
N GLY A 91 -3.79 15.83 -8.96
CA GLY A 91 -4.78 14.78 -8.75
C GLY A 91 -5.91 14.73 -9.80
N LEU A 92 -5.96 15.69 -10.73
CA LEU A 92 -7.07 15.86 -11.68
C LEU A 92 -6.76 15.40 -13.10
N VAL A 93 -5.48 15.24 -13.46
CA VAL A 93 -5.07 15.01 -14.85
C VAL A 93 -4.81 13.54 -15.13
N THR A 94 -5.48 13.03 -16.17
CA THR A 94 -5.12 11.79 -16.85
C THR A 94 -4.46 12.11 -18.19
N LEU A 95 -3.29 11.53 -18.44
CA LEU A 95 -2.70 11.41 -19.76
C LEU A 95 -3.06 10.02 -20.30
N ASN A 96 -3.58 9.96 -21.52
CA ASN A 96 -4.16 8.75 -22.09
C ASN A 96 -3.55 8.44 -23.48
N GLY A 97 -2.99 7.24 -23.66
CA GLY A 97 -2.35 6.81 -24.93
C GLY A 97 -3.30 6.20 -25.97
N GLY A 98 -4.60 6.14 -25.69
CA GLY A 98 -5.67 5.68 -26.59
C GLY A 98 -5.60 4.19 -26.98
N GLY A 99 -4.75 3.39 -26.33
CA GLY A 99 -4.39 2.04 -26.77
C GLY A 99 -3.51 2.01 -28.03
N ALA A 100 -3.03 3.17 -28.49
CA ALA A 100 -2.37 3.33 -29.79
C ALA A 100 -0.95 3.90 -29.72
N THR A 101 -0.56 4.55 -28.62
CA THR A 101 0.79 5.11 -28.46
C THR A 101 1.28 5.01 -27.02
N GLY A 102 2.59 4.86 -26.81
CA GLY A 102 3.21 5.00 -25.50
C GLY A 102 3.29 6.47 -25.09
N LEU A 103 3.30 6.78 -23.79
CA LEU A 103 3.14 8.17 -23.34
C LEU A 103 4.47 8.95 -23.33
N PHE A 104 5.54 8.39 -22.75
CA PHE A 104 6.82 9.08 -22.59
C PHE A 104 8.04 8.25 -23.03
N LEU A 105 9.03 8.94 -23.61
CA LEU A 105 10.43 8.52 -23.75
C LEU A 105 11.32 9.49 -22.99
N VAL A 106 11.95 9.04 -21.90
CA VAL A 106 12.99 9.81 -21.20
C VAL A 106 14.35 9.40 -21.75
N THR A 107 15.05 10.31 -22.43
CA THR A 107 16.34 10.00 -23.05
C THR A 107 17.48 9.98 -22.04
N THR A 108 18.63 9.41 -22.41
CA THR A 108 19.85 9.47 -21.59
C THR A 108 20.20 10.90 -21.20
N GLY A 109 20.51 11.13 -19.92
CA GLY A 109 20.81 12.46 -19.36
C GLY A 109 19.60 13.33 -19.03
N ALA A 110 18.39 12.98 -19.50
CA ALA A 110 17.15 13.68 -19.14
C ALA A 110 16.64 13.25 -17.76
N THR A 111 15.79 14.09 -17.15
CA THR A 111 15.08 13.80 -15.91
C THR A 111 13.60 14.13 -16.06
N LEU A 112 12.73 13.13 -15.85
CA LEU A 112 11.29 13.31 -15.76
C LEU A 112 10.82 13.03 -14.34
N GLU A 113 10.17 14.01 -13.72
CA GLU A 113 9.40 13.81 -12.50
C GLU A 113 7.90 13.96 -12.81
N LEU A 114 7.10 13.01 -12.34
CA LEU A 114 5.65 13.00 -12.48
C LEU A 114 5.03 13.04 -11.08
N ARG A 115 4.09 13.96 -10.88
CA ARG A 115 3.38 14.16 -9.62
C ARG A 115 1.87 14.14 -9.83
N ASN A 116 1.15 13.47 -8.92
CA ASN A 116 -0.29 13.59 -8.74
C ASN A 116 -1.09 13.49 -10.06
N LEU A 117 -0.82 12.49 -10.89
CA LEU A 117 -1.45 12.33 -12.21
C LEU A 117 -1.61 10.86 -12.58
N THR A 118 -2.50 10.60 -13.55
CA THR A 118 -2.73 9.25 -14.09
C THR A 118 -2.10 9.11 -15.48
N LEU A 119 -1.34 8.03 -15.69
CA LEU A 119 -0.91 7.55 -17.00
C LEU A 119 -1.74 6.32 -17.35
N SER A 120 -2.46 6.35 -18.47
CA SER A 120 -3.35 5.25 -18.84
C SER A 120 -3.39 4.92 -20.32
N GLN A 121 -3.73 3.66 -20.63
CA GLN A 121 -3.97 3.19 -22.01
C GLN A 121 -2.80 3.46 -22.96
N GLY A 122 -1.58 3.52 -22.43
CA GLY A 122 -0.35 3.56 -23.20
C GLY A 122 -0.08 2.23 -23.88
N SER A 123 0.37 2.26 -25.13
CA SER A 123 0.51 1.07 -25.96
C SER A 123 1.75 1.14 -26.84
N ASP A 124 2.63 0.15 -26.71
CA ASP A 124 3.78 -0.07 -27.61
C ASP A 124 3.90 -1.56 -27.96
N PRO A 125 3.00 -2.11 -28.82
CA PRO A 125 2.95 -3.54 -29.13
C PRO A 125 4.22 -4.01 -29.85
N GLY A 126 4.93 -4.98 -29.27
CA GLY A 126 6.25 -5.41 -29.76
C GLY A 126 7.40 -4.48 -29.33
N GLY A 127 7.09 -3.36 -28.68
CA GLY A 127 8.05 -2.41 -28.14
C GLY A 127 8.15 -2.44 -26.61
N HIS A 128 8.53 -1.30 -26.04
CA HIS A 128 9.04 -1.20 -24.68
C HIS A 128 8.43 0.00 -23.95
N GLY A 129 7.91 -0.21 -22.73
CA GLY A 129 7.39 0.87 -21.90
C GLY A 129 6.05 1.39 -22.39
N GLY A 130 4.96 0.69 -22.05
CA GLY A 130 3.61 1.03 -22.51
C GLY A 130 3.20 2.44 -22.07
N ALA A 131 3.44 2.80 -20.80
CA ALA A 131 3.39 4.21 -20.39
C ALA A 131 4.73 4.92 -20.63
N ILE A 132 5.83 4.38 -20.07
CA ILE A 132 7.11 5.08 -20.03
C ILE A 132 8.26 4.16 -20.46
N TYR A 133 9.03 4.62 -21.45
CA TYR A 133 10.40 4.15 -21.69
C TYR A 133 11.37 5.11 -20.98
N ASN A 134 12.24 4.61 -20.11
CA ASN A 134 13.27 5.39 -19.44
C ASN A 134 14.69 4.93 -19.79
N ALA A 135 15.51 5.84 -20.33
CA ALA A 135 16.97 5.72 -20.40
C ALA A 135 17.70 6.81 -19.59
N GLY A 136 16.95 7.67 -18.89
CA GLY A 136 17.47 8.75 -18.04
C GLY A 136 17.11 8.53 -16.57
N SER A 137 16.69 9.61 -15.91
CA SER A 137 16.17 9.57 -14.53
C SER A 137 14.65 9.77 -14.52
N LEU A 138 13.93 8.88 -13.87
CA LEU A 138 12.47 8.91 -13.75
C LEU A 138 12.05 8.90 -12.28
N ARG A 139 11.17 9.81 -11.90
CA ARG A 139 10.55 9.89 -10.56
C ARG A 139 9.03 9.92 -10.67
N LEU A 140 8.36 9.05 -9.93
CA LEU A 140 6.91 9.02 -9.78
C LEU A 140 6.55 9.30 -8.31
N ARG A 141 5.64 10.24 -8.08
CA ARG A 141 5.11 10.56 -6.75
C ARG A 141 3.60 10.80 -6.79
N GLY A 142 2.79 10.03 -6.08
CA GLY A 142 1.33 10.16 -6.18
C GLY A 142 0.79 9.82 -7.58
N VAL A 143 1.50 9.01 -8.36
CA VAL A 143 1.17 8.71 -9.76
C VAL A 143 0.40 7.41 -9.85
N THR A 144 -0.64 7.37 -10.67
CA THR A 144 -1.30 6.13 -11.09
C THR A 144 -0.85 5.73 -12.48
N VAL A 145 -0.24 4.56 -12.66
CA VAL A 145 0.10 4.00 -13.99
C VAL A 145 -0.77 2.77 -14.22
N ARG A 146 -1.77 2.87 -15.09
CA ARG A 146 -2.78 1.81 -15.25
C ARG A 146 -3.15 1.44 -16.67
N ASP A 147 -3.50 0.18 -16.87
CA ASP A 147 -4.07 -0.33 -18.13
C ASP A 147 -3.16 -0.08 -19.36
N ASN A 148 -1.84 -0.06 -19.15
CA ASN A 148 -0.84 0.14 -20.22
C ASN A 148 -0.28 -1.20 -20.72
N GLN A 149 0.14 -1.26 -21.98
CA GLN A 149 0.63 -2.48 -22.63
C GLN A 149 1.90 -2.27 -23.47
N ALA A 150 2.84 -3.21 -23.36
CA ALA A 150 4.03 -3.31 -24.22
C ALA A 150 4.48 -4.77 -24.32
N ASP A 151 5.53 -5.07 -25.09
CA ASP A 151 6.15 -6.40 -25.01
C ASP A 151 7.05 -6.55 -23.77
N ALA A 152 7.80 -5.49 -23.45
CA ALA A 152 8.59 -5.34 -22.24
C ALA A 152 8.14 -4.12 -21.41
N GLY A 153 7.88 -4.30 -20.11
CA GLY A 153 7.54 -3.18 -19.23
C GLY A 153 6.17 -2.58 -19.56
N GLY A 154 5.10 -3.31 -19.25
CA GLY A 154 3.73 -2.92 -19.63
C GLY A 154 3.36 -1.51 -19.15
N GLY A 155 3.69 -1.19 -17.90
CA GLY A 155 3.71 0.19 -17.41
C GLY A 155 5.03 0.90 -17.76
N ILE A 156 6.13 0.45 -17.16
CA ILE A 156 7.44 1.12 -17.24
C ILE A 156 8.52 0.15 -17.74
N TYR A 157 9.31 0.58 -18.71
CA TYR A 157 10.56 -0.08 -19.11
C TYR A 157 11.77 0.80 -18.77
N ASN A 158 12.68 0.32 -17.93
CA ASN A 158 13.93 0.98 -17.58
C ASN A 158 15.11 0.37 -18.34
N ALA A 159 15.62 1.11 -19.31
CA ALA A 159 16.72 0.76 -20.21
C ALA A 159 18.11 1.09 -19.62
N GLY A 160 18.34 0.80 -18.33
CA GLY A 160 19.61 1.11 -17.65
C GLY A 160 19.65 2.44 -16.89
N GLY A 161 18.54 3.18 -16.83
CA GLY A 161 18.43 4.45 -16.10
C GLY A 161 18.18 4.27 -14.59
N ASN A 162 17.78 5.37 -13.93
CA ASN A 162 17.31 5.35 -12.54
C ASN A 162 15.79 5.55 -12.49
N VAL A 163 15.08 4.70 -11.77
CA VAL A 163 13.63 4.81 -11.53
C VAL A 163 13.33 4.83 -10.04
N GLU A 164 12.59 5.83 -9.60
CA GLU A 164 12.12 6.02 -8.23
C GLU A 164 10.59 6.10 -8.25
N VAL A 165 9.91 5.17 -7.59
CA VAL A 165 8.45 5.11 -7.48
C VAL A 165 8.07 5.28 -6.02
N SER A 166 7.38 6.38 -5.70
CA SER A 166 6.99 6.75 -4.34
C SER A 166 5.50 7.06 -4.27
N GLU A 167 4.81 6.68 -3.19
CA GLU A 167 3.41 7.07 -2.94
C GLU A 167 2.46 6.79 -4.13
N SER A 168 2.75 5.75 -4.94
CA SER A 168 2.18 5.58 -6.29
C SER A 168 1.48 4.23 -6.45
N THR A 169 0.58 4.14 -7.44
CA THR A 169 -0.12 2.89 -7.78
C THR A 169 0.16 2.48 -9.22
N LEU A 170 0.60 1.25 -9.45
CA LEU A 170 0.77 0.66 -10.77
C LEU A 170 -0.13 -0.56 -10.90
N HIS A 171 -1.22 -0.48 -11.67
CA HIS A 171 -2.18 -1.58 -11.72
C HIS A 171 -2.70 -1.95 -13.12
N GLY A 172 -3.04 -3.21 -13.32
CA GLY A 172 -3.64 -3.69 -14.59
C GLY A 172 -2.75 -3.55 -15.83
N ASN A 173 -1.45 -3.28 -15.67
CA ASN A 173 -0.53 -3.17 -16.80
C ASN A 173 -0.13 -4.56 -17.33
N GLY A 174 0.09 -4.67 -18.65
CA GLY A 174 0.29 -5.93 -19.34
C GLY A 174 1.57 -5.99 -20.18
N ALA A 175 2.39 -7.01 -19.97
CA ALA A 175 3.57 -7.30 -20.78
C ALA A 175 3.42 -8.54 -21.66
N GLY A 176 3.98 -8.45 -22.86
CA GLY A 176 4.11 -9.54 -23.83
C GLY A 176 5.22 -10.54 -23.49
N LEU A 177 6.00 -10.90 -24.51
CA LEU A 177 6.96 -12.00 -24.50
C LEU A 177 8.35 -11.63 -23.94
N SER A 178 8.59 -10.37 -23.58
CA SER A 178 9.83 -9.98 -22.90
C SER A 178 9.68 -9.99 -21.38
N GLY A 179 8.57 -9.47 -20.83
CA GLY A 179 8.24 -9.58 -19.40
C GLY A 179 7.97 -8.24 -18.68
N GLY A 180 7.83 -8.28 -17.35
CA GLY A 180 7.64 -7.09 -16.52
C GLY A 180 6.29 -6.40 -16.76
N GLY A 181 5.20 -6.99 -16.24
CA GLY A 181 3.84 -6.47 -16.46
C GLY A 181 3.66 -5.05 -15.96
N GLY A 182 4.00 -4.79 -14.69
CA GLY A 182 4.08 -3.44 -14.14
C GLY A 182 5.36 -2.73 -14.58
N ILE A 183 6.51 -3.27 -14.18
CA ILE A 183 7.84 -2.71 -14.47
C ILE A 183 8.80 -3.78 -15.00
N TYR A 184 9.53 -3.45 -16.07
CA TYR A 184 10.74 -4.16 -16.50
C TYR A 184 11.95 -3.27 -16.21
N ASN A 185 12.90 -3.77 -15.42
CA ASN A 185 14.19 -3.15 -15.16
C ASN A 185 15.30 -3.94 -15.88
N ALA A 186 15.73 -3.47 -17.05
CA ALA A 186 16.75 -4.13 -17.87
C ALA A 186 18.18 -3.86 -17.36
N GLY A 187 18.34 -2.83 -16.51
CA GLY A 187 19.58 -2.48 -15.85
C GLY A 187 19.38 -1.22 -15.00
N GLY A 188 20.45 -0.72 -14.36
CA GLY A 188 20.39 0.50 -13.56
C GLY A 188 19.79 0.28 -12.17
N THR A 189 19.02 1.24 -11.67
CA THR A 189 18.44 1.20 -10.31
C THR A 189 16.93 1.38 -10.37
N LEU A 190 16.21 0.51 -9.66
CA LEU A 190 14.77 0.62 -9.44
C LEU A 190 14.48 0.62 -7.94
N THR A 191 13.95 1.73 -7.43
CA THR A 191 13.49 1.87 -6.05
C THR A 191 11.96 2.05 -6.05
N ILE A 192 11.27 1.26 -5.24
CA ILE A 192 9.82 1.33 -5.02
C ILE A 192 9.57 1.52 -3.53
N GLU A 193 8.89 2.59 -3.15
CA GLU A 193 8.62 2.96 -1.76
C GLU A 193 7.16 3.38 -1.56
N ARG A 194 6.51 2.95 -0.47
CA ARG A 194 5.16 3.39 -0.07
C ARG A 194 4.14 3.32 -1.21
N SER A 195 4.26 2.30 -2.05
CA SER A 195 3.58 2.17 -3.34
C SER A 195 2.95 0.80 -3.54
N THR A 196 1.94 0.72 -4.42
CA THR A 196 1.20 -0.52 -4.70
C THR A 196 1.32 -0.94 -6.15
N LEU A 197 1.78 -2.18 -6.38
CA LEU A 197 1.76 -2.83 -7.69
C LEU A 197 0.71 -3.94 -7.64
N SER A 198 -0.40 -3.80 -8.35
CA SER A 198 -1.51 -4.78 -8.25
C SER A 198 -2.10 -5.22 -9.59
N GLY A 199 -2.47 -6.49 -9.71
CA GLY A 199 -3.15 -7.02 -10.89
C GLY A 199 -2.37 -6.88 -12.22
N ASN A 200 -1.07 -6.60 -12.18
CA ASN A 200 -0.25 -6.49 -13.39
C ASN A 200 0.06 -7.88 -13.95
N THR A 201 0.13 -8.01 -15.27
CA THR A 201 0.21 -9.29 -15.96
C THR A 201 1.38 -9.39 -16.93
N SER A 202 2.01 -10.56 -17.03
CA SER A 202 3.07 -10.84 -18.00
C SER A 202 2.89 -12.20 -18.65
N ARG A 203 3.10 -12.30 -19.97
CA ARG A 203 3.17 -13.59 -20.68
C ARG A 203 4.50 -14.33 -20.47
N MET A 204 5.46 -13.76 -19.74
CA MET A 204 6.73 -14.39 -19.38
C MET A 204 7.04 -14.25 -17.88
N HIS A 205 8.00 -13.41 -17.50
CA HIS A 205 8.51 -13.29 -16.14
C HIS A 205 8.12 -11.94 -15.52
N GLY A 206 7.92 -11.91 -14.19
CA GLY A 206 7.65 -10.69 -13.45
C GLY A 206 6.29 -10.08 -13.79
N GLY A 207 5.22 -10.56 -13.17
CA GLY A 207 3.89 -9.96 -13.35
C GLY A 207 3.86 -8.51 -12.82
N GLY A 208 4.34 -8.31 -11.59
CA GLY A 208 4.58 -6.97 -11.02
C GLY A 208 5.88 -6.37 -11.53
N VAL A 209 7.01 -7.00 -11.20
CA VAL A 209 8.37 -6.53 -11.52
C VAL A 209 9.21 -7.64 -12.14
N PHE A 210 9.86 -7.36 -13.27
CA PHE A 210 11.00 -8.13 -13.77
C PHE A 210 12.27 -7.27 -13.70
N SER A 211 13.22 -7.61 -12.83
CA SER A 211 14.56 -6.97 -12.80
C SER A 211 15.64 -7.90 -13.36
N GLN A 212 15.97 -7.71 -14.65
CA GLN A 212 16.94 -8.54 -15.37
C GLN A 212 18.39 -8.24 -14.96
N ALA A 213 18.70 -6.98 -14.62
CA ALA A 213 20.00 -6.58 -14.12
C ALA A 213 19.88 -5.30 -13.27
N GLY A 214 20.96 -4.93 -12.59
CA GLY A 214 20.97 -3.75 -11.72
C GLY A 214 20.39 -4.01 -10.32
N HIS A 215 20.18 -2.95 -9.55
CA HIS A 215 19.74 -3.03 -8.15
C HIS A 215 18.23 -2.78 -8.02
N LEU A 216 17.51 -3.70 -7.40
CA LEU A 216 16.10 -3.56 -7.04
C LEU A 216 15.97 -3.30 -5.53
N ARG A 217 15.32 -2.20 -5.14
CA ARG A 217 14.91 -1.98 -3.74
C ARG A 217 13.40 -1.78 -3.66
N ILE A 218 12.74 -2.50 -2.78
CA ILE A 218 11.32 -2.33 -2.47
C ILE A 218 11.17 -2.18 -0.96
N SER A 219 10.52 -1.12 -0.50
CA SER A 219 10.27 -0.87 0.93
C SER A 219 8.88 -0.29 1.22
N ASN A 220 8.28 -0.62 2.37
CA ASN A 220 6.96 -0.11 2.77
C ASN A 220 5.89 -0.26 1.67
N SER A 221 5.91 -1.34 0.88
CA SER A 221 5.12 -1.43 -0.36
C SER A 221 4.29 -2.71 -0.44
N THR A 222 3.17 -2.63 -1.16
CA THR A 222 2.25 -3.76 -1.38
C THR A 222 2.31 -4.25 -2.83
N LEU A 223 2.61 -5.54 -3.03
CA LEU A 223 2.57 -6.19 -4.34
C LEU A 223 1.50 -7.28 -4.29
N SER A 224 0.37 -7.08 -4.97
CA SER A 224 -0.81 -7.93 -4.76
C SER A 224 -1.50 -8.40 -6.05
N GLY A 225 -1.79 -9.70 -6.16
CA GLY A 225 -2.55 -10.27 -7.27
C GLY A 225 -1.90 -10.14 -8.65
N ASN A 226 -0.59 -9.87 -8.75
CA ASN A 226 0.13 -9.81 -10.02
C ASN A 226 0.36 -11.23 -10.57
N SER A 227 0.35 -11.38 -11.90
CA SER A 227 0.47 -12.70 -12.54
C SER A 227 1.52 -12.75 -13.66
N ALA A 228 2.40 -13.74 -13.60
CA ALA A 228 3.32 -14.11 -14.66
C ALA A 228 2.92 -15.48 -15.24
N ALA A 229 3.03 -15.66 -16.55
CA ALA A 229 2.81 -16.98 -17.14
C ALA A 229 3.90 -17.98 -16.70
N GLN A 230 5.17 -17.54 -16.64
CA GLN A 230 6.31 -18.40 -16.34
C GLN A 230 6.70 -18.36 -14.85
N ARG A 231 7.45 -17.33 -14.41
CA ARG A 231 8.09 -17.30 -13.08
C ARG A 231 8.04 -15.90 -12.49
N GLY A 232 7.95 -15.79 -11.17
CA GLY A 232 7.89 -14.50 -10.48
C GLY A 232 6.57 -13.77 -10.75
N GLY A 233 5.48 -14.24 -10.14
CA GLY A 233 4.17 -13.58 -10.29
C GLY A 233 4.20 -12.13 -9.80
N GLY A 234 4.71 -11.91 -8.59
CA GLY A 234 5.03 -10.59 -8.06
C GLY A 234 6.36 -10.09 -8.63
N ILE A 235 7.47 -10.73 -8.25
CA ILE A 235 8.83 -10.32 -8.61
C ILE A 235 9.57 -11.47 -9.28
N TYR A 236 10.21 -11.21 -10.41
CA TYR A 236 11.34 -11.99 -10.91
C TYR A 236 12.59 -11.11 -10.91
N HIS A 237 13.72 -11.60 -10.40
CA HIS A 237 14.98 -10.83 -10.46
C HIS A 237 16.25 -11.69 -10.57
N VAL A 238 17.30 -11.07 -11.13
CA VAL A 238 18.62 -11.68 -11.36
C VAL A 238 19.77 -10.89 -10.73
N GLY A 239 19.67 -9.55 -10.69
CA GLY A 239 20.62 -8.71 -9.97
C GLY A 239 20.43 -8.77 -8.44
N PRO A 240 21.21 -8.00 -7.65
CA PRO A 240 20.95 -7.85 -6.22
C PRO A 240 19.59 -7.18 -5.97
N ALA A 241 18.86 -7.68 -4.97
CA ALA A 241 17.63 -7.05 -4.52
C ALA A 241 17.49 -6.97 -2.99
N GLU A 242 16.72 -5.99 -2.55
CA GLU A 242 16.38 -5.75 -1.16
C GLU A 242 14.87 -5.50 -1.02
N LEU A 243 14.21 -6.22 -0.10
CA LEU A 243 12.77 -6.16 0.14
C LEU A 243 12.48 -6.01 1.63
N LEU A 244 11.99 -4.85 2.08
CA LEU A 244 11.84 -4.54 3.52
C LEU A 244 10.43 -4.03 3.84
N TRP A 245 9.87 -4.37 5.02
CA TRP A 245 8.56 -3.85 5.48
C TRP A 245 7.50 -3.87 4.37
N SER A 246 7.36 -4.99 3.66
CA SER A 246 6.56 -5.05 2.43
C SER A 246 5.67 -6.27 2.41
N THR A 247 4.50 -6.16 1.77
CA THR A 247 3.49 -7.22 1.73
C THR A 247 3.35 -7.73 0.30
N LEU A 248 3.72 -8.98 0.07
CA LEU A 248 3.52 -9.69 -1.20
C LEU A 248 2.38 -10.69 -1.00
N SER A 249 1.24 -10.50 -1.67
CA SER A 249 0.03 -11.29 -1.45
C SER A 249 -0.62 -11.78 -2.75
N GLY A 250 -1.04 -13.05 -2.80
CA GLY A 250 -1.90 -13.57 -3.87
C GLY A 250 -1.30 -13.54 -5.29
N ASN A 251 0.02 -13.32 -5.42
CA ASN A 251 0.67 -13.23 -6.72
C ASN A 251 0.89 -14.64 -7.33
N ARG A 252 0.86 -14.75 -8.67
CA ARG A 252 0.76 -16.04 -9.36
C ARG A 252 1.78 -16.21 -10.49
N ALA A 253 2.58 -17.28 -10.41
CA ALA A 253 3.24 -17.88 -11.56
C ALA A 253 2.33 -19.01 -12.10
N ARG A 254 1.95 -18.96 -13.38
CA ARG A 254 0.91 -19.87 -13.91
C ARG A 254 1.43 -21.26 -14.28
N PHE A 255 2.62 -21.33 -14.87
CA PHE A 255 3.24 -22.56 -15.41
C PHE A 255 4.64 -22.85 -14.85
N GLY A 256 5.15 -22.00 -13.95
CA GLY A 256 6.39 -22.20 -13.20
C GLY A 256 6.25 -21.69 -11.76
N ASP A 257 7.37 -21.46 -11.08
CA ASP A 257 7.40 -21.18 -9.64
C ASP A 257 7.63 -19.70 -9.27
N GLY A 258 7.53 -19.43 -7.96
CA GLY A 258 7.75 -18.11 -7.38
C GLY A 258 6.54 -17.22 -7.61
N GLY A 259 5.42 -17.53 -6.97
CA GLY A 259 4.20 -16.75 -7.04
C GLY A 259 4.44 -15.33 -6.55
N ASN A 260 4.99 -15.18 -5.35
CA ASN A 260 5.42 -13.89 -4.83
C ASN A 260 6.80 -13.49 -5.39
N VAL A 261 7.82 -14.35 -5.26
CA VAL A 261 9.19 -14.05 -5.72
C VAL A 261 9.85 -15.25 -6.40
N TYR A 262 10.49 -15.00 -7.54
CA TYR A 262 11.51 -15.87 -8.13
C TYR A 262 12.88 -15.17 -8.13
N SER A 263 13.90 -15.81 -7.54
CA SER A 263 15.27 -15.28 -7.42
C SER A 263 16.30 -16.08 -8.21
N ILE A 264 17.11 -15.39 -9.01
CA ILE A 264 18.40 -15.91 -9.49
C ILE A 264 19.58 -15.22 -8.79
N GLY A 265 19.39 -13.98 -8.33
CA GLY A 265 20.41 -13.17 -7.67
C GLY A 265 20.46 -13.34 -6.15
N SER A 266 21.13 -12.40 -5.48
CA SER A 266 21.09 -12.28 -4.02
C SER A 266 19.92 -11.41 -3.58
N LEU A 267 18.99 -11.99 -2.84
CA LEU A 267 17.86 -11.28 -2.24
C LEU A 267 18.04 -11.18 -0.72
N THR A 268 18.10 -9.95 -0.22
CA THR A 268 17.98 -9.66 1.21
C THR A 268 16.57 -9.19 1.54
N TRP A 269 15.97 -9.70 2.61
CA TRP A 269 14.69 -9.18 3.10
C TRP A 269 14.66 -8.98 4.62
N GLY A 270 13.64 -8.31 5.13
CA GLY A 270 13.40 -8.15 6.57
C GLY A 270 12.04 -7.53 6.84
N ALA A 271 11.34 -8.03 7.86
CA ALA A 271 9.97 -7.61 8.19
C ALA A 271 9.01 -7.70 6.99
N VAL A 272 9.06 -8.80 6.21
CA VAL A 272 8.24 -8.98 5.00
C VAL A 272 7.10 -9.96 5.26
N ILE A 273 5.95 -9.72 4.64
CA ILE A 273 4.88 -10.71 4.55
C ILE A 273 4.88 -11.34 3.16
N PHE A 274 4.94 -12.68 3.12
CA PHE A 274 4.72 -13.49 1.92
C PHE A 274 3.44 -14.32 2.08
N ALA A 275 2.34 -13.86 1.48
CA ALA A 275 1.02 -14.48 1.58
C ALA A 275 0.57 -15.07 0.23
N ALA A 276 -0.05 -16.26 0.26
CA ALA A 276 -0.86 -16.83 -0.82
C ALA A 276 -0.22 -16.82 -2.24
N GLY A 277 1.11 -16.86 -2.34
CA GLY A 277 1.81 -16.93 -3.61
C GLY A 277 1.62 -18.30 -4.26
N THR A 278 1.19 -18.34 -5.53
CA THR A 278 0.94 -19.61 -6.25
C THR A 278 1.96 -19.83 -7.38
N PRO A 279 2.52 -21.05 -7.54
CA PRO A 279 2.26 -22.29 -6.78
C PRO A 279 2.91 -22.34 -5.40
N ARG A 280 3.80 -21.40 -5.09
CA ARG A 280 4.47 -21.19 -3.78
C ARG A 280 4.90 -19.72 -3.65
N ASN A 281 5.17 -19.24 -2.44
CA ASN A 281 5.60 -17.86 -2.22
C ASN A 281 6.95 -17.56 -2.91
N CYS A 282 8.02 -18.21 -2.48
CA CYS A 282 9.39 -18.00 -2.94
C CYS A 282 9.90 -19.19 -3.77
N SER A 283 10.77 -18.92 -4.76
CA SER A 283 11.47 -19.95 -5.52
C SER A 283 12.73 -19.39 -6.20
N GLY A 284 13.50 -20.27 -6.82
CA GLY A 284 14.66 -19.95 -7.62
C GLY A 284 15.95 -20.58 -7.11
N ILE A 285 17.07 -20.12 -7.67
CA ILE A 285 18.42 -20.66 -7.42
C ILE A 285 19.36 -19.61 -6.78
N GLY A 286 18.83 -18.42 -6.51
CA GLY A 286 19.57 -17.33 -5.87
C GLY A 286 19.82 -17.56 -4.37
N THR A 287 20.60 -16.66 -3.78
CA THR A 287 20.82 -16.66 -2.33
C THR A 287 19.76 -15.83 -1.62
N PHE A 288 19.24 -16.33 -0.52
CA PHE A 288 18.24 -15.65 0.32
C PHE A 288 18.84 -15.33 1.68
N VAL A 289 18.70 -14.09 2.12
CA VAL A 289 19.18 -13.61 3.42
C VAL A 289 18.04 -12.88 4.12
N SER A 290 17.56 -13.43 5.23
CA SER A 290 16.59 -12.75 6.09
C SER A 290 17.28 -11.97 7.20
N ARG A 291 16.87 -10.71 7.38
CA ARG A 291 17.20 -9.88 8.55
C ARG A 291 16.28 -10.15 9.74
N GLY A 292 15.28 -11.01 9.58
CA GLY A 292 14.31 -11.39 10.61
C GLY A 292 12.92 -10.77 10.43
N GLY A 293 12.00 -11.17 11.31
CA GLY A 293 10.63 -10.69 11.39
C GLY A 293 9.75 -11.02 10.18
N THR A 294 10.11 -12.01 9.37
CA THR A 294 9.35 -12.37 8.15
C THR A 294 8.19 -13.31 8.49
N ILE A 295 6.99 -13.05 7.96
CA ILE A 295 5.86 -13.99 8.03
C ILE A 295 5.60 -14.58 6.64
N SER A 296 5.61 -15.91 6.53
CA SER A 296 5.32 -16.64 5.29
C SER A 296 4.19 -17.64 5.49
N SER A 297 3.18 -17.56 4.61
CA SER A 297 2.05 -18.50 4.57
C SER A 297 2.43 -19.93 4.15
N ASP A 298 3.66 -20.15 3.66
CA ASP A 298 4.20 -21.46 3.31
C ASP A 298 5.66 -21.61 3.78
N SER A 299 6.27 -22.76 3.49
CA SER A 299 7.67 -23.07 3.85
C SER A 299 8.72 -22.56 2.86
N SER A 300 8.32 -21.94 1.75
CA SER A 300 9.21 -21.70 0.62
C SER A 300 10.14 -20.50 0.80
N CYS A 301 9.77 -19.54 1.67
CA CYS A 301 10.59 -18.37 2.03
C CYS A 301 11.45 -18.59 3.30
N SER A 302 11.86 -19.84 3.58
CA SER A 302 12.59 -20.21 4.79
C SER A 302 14.08 -19.84 4.73
N ALA A 303 14.41 -18.56 4.87
CA ALA A 303 15.81 -18.07 4.95
C ALA A 303 16.39 -18.01 6.36
N GLY A 304 15.61 -18.33 7.40
CA GLY A 304 16.11 -18.60 8.76
C GLY A 304 16.56 -17.37 9.56
N GLY A 305 15.99 -16.18 9.30
CA GLY A 305 16.29 -14.97 10.06
C GLY A 305 15.64 -14.98 11.47
N PRO A 306 16.14 -14.14 12.40
CA PRO A 306 15.58 -14.04 13.75
C PRO A 306 14.10 -13.68 13.75
N GLY A 307 13.25 -14.48 14.41
CA GLY A 307 11.81 -14.23 14.47
C GLY A 307 11.04 -14.51 13.16
N ASP A 308 11.66 -15.11 12.14
CA ASP A 308 10.93 -15.55 10.95
C ASP A 308 9.94 -16.69 11.28
N ARG A 309 8.71 -16.60 10.75
CA ARG A 309 7.62 -17.56 10.97
C ARG A 309 7.10 -18.06 9.61
N ASN A 310 7.24 -19.35 9.34
CA ASN A 310 6.86 -19.99 8.07
C ASN A 310 5.69 -20.97 8.25
N ASN A 311 4.97 -21.29 7.18
CA ASN A 311 3.71 -22.06 7.19
C ASN A 311 2.63 -21.46 8.10
N LEU A 312 2.55 -20.14 8.18
CA LEU A 312 1.64 -19.44 9.08
C LEU A 312 0.86 -18.37 8.31
N ASP A 313 -0.47 -18.46 8.35
CA ASP A 313 -1.35 -17.45 7.73
C ASP A 313 -1.08 -16.08 8.35
N PRO A 314 -0.65 -15.07 7.56
CA PRO A 314 -0.44 -13.71 8.07
C PRO A 314 -1.74 -12.99 8.43
N ARG A 315 -2.93 -13.56 8.17
CA ARG A 315 -4.25 -12.99 8.44
C ARG A 315 -4.37 -11.57 7.87
N LEU A 316 -4.30 -11.48 6.56
CA LEU A 316 -4.45 -10.21 5.82
C LEU A 316 -5.91 -9.94 5.45
N GLY A 317 -6.33 -8.69 5.60
CA GLY A 317 -7.54 -8.19 4.94
C GLY A 317 -7.37 -8.14 3.42
N PRO A 318 -8.46 -7.98 2.64
CA PRO A 318 -8.36 -7.84 1.18
C PRO A 318 -7.63 -6.55 0.78
N LEU A 319 -7.08 -6.52 -0.44
CA LEU A 319 -6.49 -5.30 -1.00
C LEU A 319 -7.60 -4.27 -1.22
N ARG A 320 -7.54 -3.15 -0.48
CA ARG A 320 -8.47 -2.03 -0.62
C ARG A 320 -7.81 -0.73 -0.18
N ASP A 321 -8.54 0.38 -0.29
CA ASP A 321 -8.16 1.61 0.39
C ASP A 321 -8.34 1.42 1.90
N ASN A 322 -7.24 1.43 2.64
CA ASN A 322 -7.19 1.41 4.11
C ASN A 322 -6.56 2.70 4.65
N GLY A 323 -6.69 3.80 3.90
CA GLY A 323 -6.03 5.09 4.13
C GLY A 323 -4.64 5.17 3.47
N GLY A 324 -4.13 6.40 3.37
CA GLY A 324 -2.82 6.69 2.77
C GLY A 324 -2.85 6.94 1.25
N PRO A 325 -1.69 6.94 0.57
CA PRO A 325 -1.59 7.31 -0.85
C PRO A 325 -1.86 6.15 -1.83
N SER A 326 -1.96 4.90 -1.35
CA SER A 326 -2.17 3.72 -2.19
C SER A 326 -2.81 2.57 -1.40
N GLN A 327 -3.51 1.67 -2.10
CA GLN A 327 -4.21 0.53 -1.48
C GLN A 327 -3.27 -0.43 -0.77
N THR A 328 -3.68 -0.98 0.37
CA THR A 328 -2.86 -1.91 1.17
C THR A 328 -3.64 -3.17 1.55
N HIS A 329 -2.97 -4.12 2.20
CA HIS A 329 -3.62 -5.16 3.01
C HIS A 329 -3.53 -4.76 4.48
N ALA A 330 -4.66 -4.65 5.17
CA ALA A 330 -4.70 -4.49 6.62
C ALA A 330 -4.26 -5.78 7.33
N LEU A 331 -3.69 -5.66 8.54
CA LEU A 331 -3.46 -6.81 9.42
C LEU A 331 -4.69 -7.02 10.28
N LEU A 332 -5.34 -8.17 10.14
CA LEU A 332 -6.54 -8.50 10.89
C LEU A 332 -6.24 -8.68 12.39
N GLY A 333 -7.27 -8.63 13.23
CA GLY A 333 -7.18 -8.72 14.69
C GLY A 333 -6.55 -10.05 15.12
N GLY A 334 -5.42 -9.99 15.84
CA GLY A 334 -4.62 -11.18 16.16
C GLY A 334 -3.86 -11.80 14.97
N SER A 335 -3.51 -10.99 13.97
CA SER A 335 -2.51 -11.35 12.95
C SER A 335 -1.14 -11.65 13.58
N PRO A 336 -0.43 -12.71 13.15
CA PRO A 336 0.91 -13.04 13.64
C PRO A 336 2.01 -12.11 13.09
N ALA A 337 1.67 -11.15 12.23
CA ALA A 337 2.56 -10.11 11.75
C ALA A 337 2.63 -8.87 12.67
N ARG A 338 1.66 -8.72 13.58
CA ARG A 338 1.64 -7.67 14.60
C ARG A 338 2.85 -7.81 15.53
N ASP A 339 3.59 -6.73 15.73
CA ASP A 339 4.81 -6.65 16.55
C ASP A 339 5.89 -7.70 16.19
N ALA A 340 5.92 -8.16 14.94
CA ALA A 340 6.80 -9.25 14.51
C ALA A 340 8.22 -8.82 14.10
N ALA A 341 8.44 -7.53 13.77
CA ALA A 341 9.71 -7.01 13.26
C ALA A 341 10.72 -6.74 14.39
N THR A 342 11.22 -7.82 14.99
CA THR A 342 12.17 -7.80 16.13
C THR A 342 13.56 -7.21 15.82
N GLN A 343 13.92 -7.03 14.53
CA GLN A 343 15.24 -6.56 14.08
C GLN A 343 15.12 -5.74 12.77
N GLY A 344 16.01 -4.76 12.58
CA GLY A 344 16.22 -4.10 11.28
C GLY A 344 16.15 -2.58 11.24
N GLY A 345 15.75 -1.91 12.33
CA GLY A 345 15.60 -0.45 12.40
C GLY A 345 14.35 0.02 11.67
N CYS A 346 13.33 0.40 12.43
CA CYS A 346 12.00 0.63 11.87
C CYS A 346 11.91 1.95 11.06
N PRO A 347 11.27 1.96 9.87
CA PRO A 347 10.96 3.20 9.18
C PRO A 347 10.00 4.06 10.01
N THR A 348 10.13 5.39 9.92
CA THR A 348 9.32 6.33 10.73
C THR A 348 7.82 6.24 10.49
N THR A 349 7.41 5.74 9.33
CA THR A 349 6.02 5.51 8.95
C THR A 349 5.85 4.25 8.10
N ASP A 350 4.64 3.72 8.05
CA ASP A 350 4.21 2.64 7.15
C ASP A 350 3.87 3.14 5.72
N GLN A 351 3.33 2.25 4.87
CA GLN A 351 2.88 2.60 3.52
C GLN A 351 1.89 3.77 3.47
N ARG A 352 1.06 3.91 4.50
CA ARG A 352 -0.05 4.86 4.57
C ARG A 352 0.36 6.20 5.20
N GLY A 353 1.53 6.24 5.85
CA GLY A 353 1.98 7.38 6.64
C GLY A 353 1.66 7.26 8.13
N VAL A 354 1.18 6.10 8.61
CA VAL A 354 0.97 5.84 10.04
C VAL A 354 2.33 5.71 10.73
N PRO A 355 2.57 6.38 11.87
CA PRO A 355 3.83 6.28 12.62
C PRO A 355 4.16 4.85 13.05
N ARG A 356 5.45 4.55 13.22
CA ARG A 356 5.94 3.29 13.81
C ARG A 356 7.02 3.54 14.88
N PRO A 357 7.24 2.65 15.88
CA PRO A 357 6.41 1.49 16.22
C PRO A 357 5.07 1.87 16.87
N ILE A 358 4.07 1.01 16.76
CA ILE A 358 2.84 1.00 17.56
C ILE A 358 2.73 -0.36 18.25
N ASP A 359 2.35 -0.39 19.52
CA ASP A 359 1.99 -1.63 20.25
C ASP A 359 0.68 -2.19 19.67
N GLY A 360 0.81 -2.95 18.58
CA GLY A 360 -0.30 -3.49 17.79
C GLY A 360 -0.94 -4.72 18.43
N ASN A 361 -0.23 -5.40 19.32
CA ASN A 361 -0.67 -6.60 20.01
C ASN A 361 -1.26 -6.32 21.42
N GLY A 362 -0.89 -5.22 22.07
CA GLY A 362 -1.37 -4.79 23.38
C GLY A 362 -0.60 -5.34 24.59
N ASP A 363 0.62 -5.86 24.42
CA ASP A 363 1.44 -6.46 25.49
C ASP A 363 2.23 -5.42 26.32
N GLY A 364 2.23 -4.16 25.90
CA GLY A 364 2.98 -3.06 26.50
C GLY A 364 4.32 -2.76 25.81
N THR A 365 4.68 -3.51 24.76
CA THR A 365 5.96 -3.39 24.04
C THR A 365 5.74 -3.09 22.56
N ALA A 366 5.73 -1.80 22.20
CA ALA A 366 5.68 -1.40 20.80
C ALA A 366 6.89 -1.92 20.00
N GLN A 367 6.66 -2.85 19.08
CA GLN A 367 7.58 -3.20 18.01
C GLN A 367 6.98 -2.76 16.68
N CYS A 368 7.63 -3.09 15.57
CA CYS A 368 7.05 -2.80 14.26
C CYS A 368 6.44 -4.05 13.66
N ASP A 369 5.43 -3.84 12.82
CA ASP A 369 4.77 -4.93 12.13
C ASP A 369 5.60 -5.44 10.96
N ALA A 370 5.49 -6.74 10.71
CA ALA A 370 5.90 -7.28 9.42
C ALA A 370 4.96 -6.76 8.33
N GLY A 371 5.52 -6.45 7.16
CA GLY A 371 4.76 -5.99 6.00
C GLY A 371 4.60 -4.48 5.90
N ALA A 372 3.77 -4.08 4.95
CA ALA A 372 3.67 -2.70 4.47
C ALA A 372 2.91 -1.75 5.40
N VAL A 373 2.10 -2.27 6.32
CA VAL A 373 1.26 -1.47 7.24
C VAL A 373 1.74 -1.63 8.69
N GLU A 374 1.40 -0.66 9.52
CA GLU A 374 1.48 -0.74 10.98
C GLU A 374 0.06 -0.74 11.58
N ALA A 375 -0.31 -1.77 12.32
CA ALA A 375 -1.62 -1.89 12.90
C ALA A 375 -1.80 -0.98 14.13
N ALA A 376 -3.03 -0.51 14.31
CA ALA A 376 -3.44 0.05 15.60
C ALA A 376 -3.45 -1.07 16.67
N PRO A 377 -3.36 -0.72 17.98
CA PRO A 377 -3.56 -1.70 19.05
C PRO A 377 -4.91 -2.38 18.86
N ASN A 378 -4.96 -3.73 18.92
CA ASN A 378 -6.19 -4.51 18.68
C ASN A 378 -7.39 -3.89 19.43
N ALA A 379 -8.29 -3.22 18.70
CA ALA A 379 -9.39 -2.46 19.25
C ALA A 379 -10.71 -3.05 18.77
N GLY A 380 -11.16 -4.10 19.46
CA GLY A 380 -12.34 -4.88 19.09
C GLY A 380 -13.59 -4.05 18.75
N PRO A 381 -14.47 -4.57 17.88
CA PRO A 381 -15.41 -3.77 17.10
C PRO A 381 -16.35 -2.92 17.94
N SER A 382 -16.56 -1.70 17.48
CA SER A 382 -17.35 -0.68 18.17
C SER A 382 -18.70 -0.42 17.48
N MET A 383 -19.77 -0.23 18.25
CA MET A 383 -21.07 0.16 17.71
C MET A 383 -21.37 1.63 18.02
N SER A 384 -21.84 2.37 17.01
CA SER A 384 -22.19 3.79 17.11
C SER A 384 -23.56 4.08 17.72
N GLY A 385 -24.32 3.04 18.08
CA GLY A 385 -25.65 3.17 18.65
C GLY A 385 -26.22 1.83 19.14
N ALA A 386 -27.39 1.92 19.77
CA ALA A 386 -28.11 0.80 20.37
C ALA A 386 -28.82 -0.08 19.32
N PRO A 387 -29.23 -1.31 19.67
CA PRO A 387 -30.37 -1.92 19.00
C PRO A 387 -31.62 -1.03 19.09
N TYR A 388 -32.59 -1.24 18.20
CA TYR A 388 -33.90 -0.58 18.16
C TYR A 388 -34.95 -1.49 17.52
N LEU A 389 -36.23 -1.21 17.77
CA LEU A 389 -37.35 -1.96 17.21
C LEU A 389 -37.54 -1.66 15.71
N ASP A 390 -37.77 -2.70 14.92
CA ASP A 390 -38.04 -2.56 13.49
C ASP A 390 -39.52 -2.28 13.22
N GLU A 391 -39.91 -1.01 13.24
CA GLU A 391 -41.27 -0.54 12.92
C GLU A 391 -41.73 -0.88 11.48
N SER A 392 -40.81 -1.29 10.59
CA SER A 392 -41.20 -1.79 9.25
C SER A 392 -41.74 -3.22 9.27
N SER A 393 -41.60 -3.95 10.39
CA SER A 393 -42.23 -5.25 10.59
C SER A 393 -43.73 -5.08 10.88
N SER A 394 -44.56 -5.31 9.85
CA SER A 394 -46.01 -5.11 9.85
C SER A 394 -46.83 -6.07 10.74
N ALA A 395 -46.20 -6.64 11.76
CA ALA A 395 -46.70 -7.77 12.55
C ALA A 395 -46.45 -7.67 14.06
N ILE A 396 -46.09 -6.48 14.60
CA ILE A 396 -46.06 -6.22 16.05
C ILE A 396 -47.41 -6.63 16.69
N ASN A 397 -48.53 -6.34 16.01
CA ASN A 397 -49.89 -6.73 16.41
C ASN A 397 -50.22 -8.23 16.19
N ARG A 398 -49.24 -9.11 15.96
CA ARG A 398 -49.41 -10.57 15.78
C ARG A 398 -48.37 -11.42 16.54
N GLY A 399 -47.68 -10.84 17.54
CA GLY A 399 -46.74 -11.57 18.40
C GLY A 399 -45.34 -11.76 17.80
N THR A 400 -45.00 -11.05 16.72
CA THR A 400 -43.66 -11.03 16.13
C THR A 400 -43.12 -9.61 16.13
N PHE A 401 -41.90 -9.39 16.63
CA PHE A 401 -41.19 -8.12 16.51
C PHE A 401 -39.79 -8.35 15.94
N GLY A 402 -39.26 -7.33 15.26
CA GLY A 402 -37.88 -7.29 14.79
C GLY A 402 -37.03 -6.36 15.64
N LEU A 403 -35.76 -6.72 15.82
CA LEU A 403 -34.70 -5.80 16.27
C LEU A 403 -33.76 -5.51 15.10
N ARG A 404 -33.31 -4.26 15.00
CA ARG A 404 -32.19 -3.82 14.16
C ARG A 404 -31.13 -3.15 15.02
N TRP A 405 -29.89 -3.06 14.53
CA TRP A 405 -28.82 -2.30 15.16
C TRP A 405 -27.91 -1.66 14.09
N PRO A 406 -27.12 -0.63 14.45
CA PRO A 406 -26.06 -0.12 13.56
C PRO A 406 -25.05 -1.21 13.21
N VAL A 407 -24.46 -1.12 12.02
CA VAL A 407 -23.27 -1.92 11.68
C VAL A 407 -22.13 -1.48 12.59
N ALA A 408 -21.48 -2.44 13.26
CA ALA A 408 -20.28 -2.17 14.03
C ALA A 408 -19.11 -1.79 13.11
N SER A 409 -18.36 -0.77 13.50
CA SER A 409 -17.10 -0.39 12.87
C SER A 409 -15.93 -1.05 13.58
N ASP A 410 -15.18 -1.80 12.80
CA ASP A 410 -13.96 -2.50 13.18
C ASP A 410 -12.74 -1.74 12.62
N PRO A 411 -11.84 -1.21 13.47
CA PRO A 411 -10.65 -0.46 13.04
C PRO A 411 -9.66 -1.28 12.19
N GLU A 412 -9.59 -2.59 12.41
CA GLU A 412 -8.73 -3.55 11.72
C GLU A 412 -9.31 -3.99 10.36
N GLY A 413 -10.62 -3.88 10.21
CA GLY A 413 -11.38 -4.31 9.03
C GLY A 413 -11.78 -5.78 9.07
N ASP A 414 -11.80 -6.38 10.26
CA ASP A 414 -12.20 -7.77 10.50
C ASP A 414 -13.70 -7.98 10.21
N PRO A 415 -14.12 -9.19 9.76
CA PRO A 415 -15.53 -9.53 9.63
C PRO A 415 -16.22 -9.61 10.99
N VAL A 416 -17.03 -8.60 11.33
CA VAL A 416 -17.77 -8.58 12.59
C VAL A 416 -18.96 -9.54 12.59
N THR A 417 -19.08 -10.31 13.66
CA THR A 417 -20.25 -11.11 14.03
C THR A 417 -20.95 -10.51 15.26
N TYR A 418 -22.23 -10.84 15.44
CA TYR A 418 -23.04 -10.35 16.56
C TYR A 418 -23.61 -11.48 17.42
N THR A 419 -23.56 -11.28 18.73
CA THR A 419 -24.33 -12.04 19.72
C THR A 419 -25.48 -11.17 20.22
N LEU A 420 -26.71 -11.65 20.08
CA LEU A 420 -27.90 -11.05 20.67
C LEU A 420 -28.15 -11.69 22.03
N LEU A 421 -28.20 -10.87 23.08
CA LEU A 421 -28.53 -11.30 24.43
C LEU A 421 -29.78 -10.58 24.94
N HIS A 422 -30.49 -11.25 25.85
CA HIS A 422 -31.71 -10.76 26.47
C HIS A 422 -31.72 -11.05 27.97
N LYS A 423 -32.58 -10.35 28.71
CA LYS A 423 -32.95 -10.69 30.09
C LYS A 423 -34.31 -10.12 30.45
N GLU A 424 -35.01 -10.72 31.41
CA GLU A 424 -36.16 -10.05 32.02
C GLU A 424 -35.70 -8.89 32.90
N ALA A 425 -36.60 -7.92 33.12
CA ALA A 425 -36.38 -6.83 34.07
C ALA A 425 -36.06 -7.28 35.51
N ARG A 426 -36.42 -8.53 35.87
CA ARG A 426 -36.17 -9.14 37.19
C ARG A 426 -34.85 -9.91 37.26
N ASP A 427 -34.23 -10.21 36.12
CA ASP A 427 -33.04 -11.04 36.06
C ASP A 427 -31.76 -10.24 36.27
N ALA A 428 -30.82 -10.85 37.00
CA ALA A 428 -29.48 -10.30 37.22
C ALA A 428 -28.57 -10.49 36.00
N SER A 429 -28.74 -11.58 35.24
CA SER A 429 -27.86 -12.01 34.15
C SER A 429 -28.54 -11.99 32.80
N TYR A 430 -27.74 -11.84 31.74
CA TYR A 430 -28.18 -11.99 30.35
C TYR A 430 -28.05 -13.43 29.87
N SER A 431 -29.06 -13.91 29.17
CA SER A 431 -29.07 -15.16 28.39
C SER A 431 -28.79 -14.87 26.91
N ILE A 432 -28.36 -15.88 26.16
CA ILE A 432 -28.08 -15.78 24.72
C ILE A 432 -29.36 -16.11 23.94
N VAL A 433 -29.77 -15.21 23.04
CA VAL A 433 -30.84 -15.45 22.05
C VAL A 433 -30.25 -16.09 20.80
N ALA A 434 -29.16 -15.52 20.29
CA ALA A 434 -28.51 -15.94 19.05
C ALA A 434 -27.04 -15.51 19.02
N GLU A 435 -26.19 -16.32 18.37
CA GLU A 435 -24.75 -16.10 18.21
C GLU A 435 -24.31 -16.27 16.77
N GLY A 436 -23.17 -15.65 16.42
CA GLY A 436 -22.60 -15.74 15.06
C GLY A 436 -23.44 -15.04 13.99
N LEU A 437 -24.32 -14.12 14.36
CA LEU A 437 -25.13 -13.36 13.40
C LEU A 437 -24.23 -12.49 12.53
N THR A 438 -24.46 -12.48 11.21
CA THR A 438 -23.77 -11.59 10.25
C THR A 438 -24.68 -10.48 9.73
N SER A 439 -26.00 -10.57 10.01
CA SER A 439 -26.99 -9.53 9.75
C SER A 439 -27.11 -8.56 10.93
N THR A 440 -27.38 -7.29 10.66
CA THR A 440 -27.70 -6.28 11.68
C THR A 440 -29.19 -6.25 12.06
N SER A 441 -29.83 -7.41 12.01
CA SER A 441 -31.24 -7.59 12.34
C SER A 441 -31.54 -9.01 12.78
N TYR A 442 -32.52 -9.15 13.69
CA TYR A 442 -33.09 -10.41 14.13
C TYR A 442 -34.61 -10.29 14.23
N VAL A 443 -35.35 -11.34 13.85
CA VAL A 443 -36.83 -11.35 13.88
C VAL A 443 -37.28 -12.51 14.76
N PHE A 444 -38.09 -12.20 15.77
CA PHE A 444 -38.65 -13.19 16.68
C PHE A 444 -39.92 -13.82 16.08
N GLY A 445 -40.04 -15.14 16.18
CA GLY A 445 -41.22 -15.89 15.74
C GLY A 445 -42.41 -15.75 16.69
N ALA A 446 -43.62 -16.05 16.19
CA ALA A 446 -44.87 -15.85 16.93
C ALA A 446 -45.00 -16.74 18.19
N ASP A 447 -44.24 -17.83 18.25
CA ASP A 447 -44.19 -18.76 19.38
C ASP A 447 -43.10 -18.40 20.42
N ASN A 448 -42.51 -17.19 20.36
CA ASN A 448 -41.49 -16.78 21.32
C ASN A 448 -42.07 -16.66 22.75
N PRO A 449 -41.59 -17.44 23.75
CA PRO A 449 -42.04 -17.32 25.13
C PRO A 449 -41.74 -15.94 25.76
N GLU A 450 -40.78 -15.19 25.22
CA GLU A 450 -40.45 -13.82 25.66
C GLU A 450 -41.54 -12.79 25.26
N ALA A 451 -42.60 -13.20 24.55
CA ALA A 451 -43.71 -12.31 24.18
C ALA A 451 -44.56 -11.83 25.38
N VAL A 452 -44.23 -12.22 26.61
CA VAL A 452 -44.91 -11.77 27.84
C VAL A 452 -43.85 -11.27 28.82
N GLY A 453 -43.87 -9.98 29.17
CA GLY A 453 -42.97 -9.39 30.15
C GLY A 453 -42.28 -8.11 29.69
N VAL A 454 -41.29 -7.67 30.47
CA VAL A 454 -40.46 -6.50 30.18
C VAL A 454 -39.04 -6.99 29.94
N TRP A 455 -38.63 -7.01 28.67
CA TRP A 455 -37.36 -7.58 28.24
C TRP A 455 -36.36 -6.52 27.86
N THR A 456 -35.12 -6.71 28.29
CA THR A 456 -33.97 -5.88 27.92
C THR A 456 -33.09 -6.63 26.94
N TYR A 457 -32.89 -6.09 25.74
CA TYR A 457 -31.97 -6.64 24.74
C TYR A 457 -30.66 -5.86 24.66
N ILE A 458 -29.54 -6.58 24.51
CA ILE A 458 -28.23 -6.01 24.16
C ILE A 458 -27.63 -6.80 22.99
N VAL A 459 -26.86 -6.10 22.16
CA VAL A 459 -26.07 -6.72 21.09
C VAL A 459 -24.59 -6.57 21.45
N ARG A 460 -23.82 -7.63 21.29
CA ARG A 460 -22.35 -7.61 21.36
C ARG A 460 -21.78 -7.85 19.97
N ALA A 461 -20.88 -6.98 19.54
CA ALA A 461 -20.06 -7.19 18.36
C ALA A 461 -18.79 -7.97 18.72
N SER A 462 -18.32 -8.83 17.83
CA SER A 462 -17.03 -9.53 17.96
C SER A 462 -16.42 -9.83 16.59
N ASP A 463 -15.12 -9.60 16.48
CA ASP A 463 -14.20 -9.84 15.36
C ASP A 463 -13.57 -11.26 15.37
N GLY A 464 -13.67 -11.97 16.49
CA GLY A 464 -12.96 -13.23 16.73
C GLY A 464 -11.48 -13.05 17.13
N ALA A 465 -11.01 -11.83 17.40
CA ALA A 465 -9.70 -11.58 17.97
C ALA A 465 -9.73 -11.87 19.48
N ALA A 466 -8.68 -12.52 20.00
CA ALA A 466 -8.65 -13.01 21.38
C ALA A 466 -8.52 -11.92 22.46
N SER A 467 -8.47 -10.64 22.07
CA SER A 467 -8.15 -9.49 22.92
C SER A 467 -8.97 -8.25 22.52
N GLY A 468 -10.29 -8.31 22.73
CA GLY A 468 -11.17 -7.15 22.61
C GLY A 468 -12.21 -7.17 23.73
N ALA A 469 -12.17 -6.17 24.63
CA ALA A 469 -13.27 -5.99 25.57
C ALA A 469 -14.54 -5.65 24.78
N PRO A 470 -15.71 -6.25 25.10
CA PRO A 470 -16.91 -6.02 24.31
C PRO A 470 -17.27 -4.54 24.35
N SER A 471 -17.37 -3.89 23.19
CA SER A 471 -17.98 -2.56 23.09
C SER A 471 -19.45 -2.70 23.51
N PRO A 472 -19.86 -2.13 24.65
CA PRO A 472 -21.21 -2.32 25.13
C PRO A 472 -22.12 -1.31 24.43
N ALA A 473 -22.87 -1.75 23.42
CA ALA A 473 -24.11 -1.08 23.04
C ALA A 473 -25.17 -1.32 24.13
N SER A 474 -24.90 -0.85 25.35
CA SER A 474 -25.73 -0.98 26.54
C SER A 474 -26.63 0.23 26.72
N LEU A 475 -27.30 0.65 25.65
CA LEU A 475 -28.56 1.38 25.76
C LEU A 475 -29.66 0.35 25.50
N PRO A 476 -30.36 -0.12 26.55
CA PRO A 476 -31.29 -1.23 26.44
C PRO A 476 -32.52 -0.82 25.62
N VAL A 477 -32.91 -1.67 24.67
CA VAL A 477 -34.29 -1.63 24.16
C VAL A 477 -35.15 -2.37 25.16
N THR A 478 -36.05 -1.63 25.80
CA THR A 478 -37.14 -2.22 26.57
C THR A 478 -38.32 -2.47 25.64
N VAL A 479 -38.68 -3.74 25.45
CA VAL A 479 -39.93 -4.09 24.77
C VAL A 479 -40.99 -4.30 25.85
N THR A 480 -42.06 -3.49 25.79
CA THR A 480 -43.25 -3.62 26.64
C THR A 480 -44.44 -4.02 25.77
N ASP A 481 -45.09 -5.13 26.12
CA ASP A 481 -46.36 -5.52 25.48
C ASP A 481 -47.51 -4.64 26.00
N GLU A 482 -48.05 -3.77 25.15
CA GLU A 482 -49.39 -3.17 25.33
C GLU A 482 -50.47 -3.87 24.47
N ALA A 483 -50.11 -4.93 23.74
CA ALA A 483 -50.97 -5.64 22.77
C ALA A 483 -51.67 -6.90 23.34
N ARG A 484 -51.68 -7.08 24.67
CA ARG A 484 -52.65 -7.93 25.39
C ARG A 484 -53.31 -7.18 26.54
N GLY A 485 -54.08 -6.15 26.19
CA GLY A 485 -54.93 -5.45 27.15
C GLY A 485 -55.90 -6.39 27.89
N ILE A 486 -55.87 -6.29 29.23
CA ILE A 486 -57.02 -6.52 30.11
C ILE A 486 -57.37 -5.15 30.69
#